data_AF-A0A0F7N966-F1
#
_entry.id   AF-A0A0F7N966-F1
#
_cell.length_a   1.000
_cell.length_b   1.000
_cell.length_c   1.000
_cell.angle_alpha   90.00
_cell.angle_beta   90.00
_cell.angle_gamma   90.00
#
_symmetry.space_group_name_H-M   'P 1'
#
loop_
_entity.id
_entity.type
_entity.pdbx_description
1 polymer ?
#
loop_
_entity_poly.entity_id
_entity_poly.type
_entity_poly.pdbx_seq_one_letter_code
_entity_poly.pdbx_strand_id
1 'polypeptide(L)'
;MIVDQFEEVFTLCRDPAERARFLDMLLTARRPESRLRVLLAVRADFYGRCAEHRELAEALRDANVLVGPMTAGELRDAIVKPAAADGLTVERALTAHLVEEVADAPGGLPLLSHVLLETWRRRRGKVLTMAGYQAAGGLGGAIATTAEEVYATFTEGQKAVHQHPAVQHASSAAVRACTRRVAGPAGTPNVPAR
;
A
#
# COMPACT_ATOMS: atom_id res chain seq x y z
N MET A 1 2.14 16.01 15.93
CA MET A 1 1.69 14.62 16.14
C MET A 1 1.39 14.01 14.79
N ILE A 2 1.81 12.78 14.57
CA ILE A 2 1.50 12.03 13.36
C ILE A 2 0.64 10.84 13.80
N VAL A 3 -0.48 10.64 13.13
CA VAL A 3 -1.32 9.46 13.28
C VAL A 3 -1.17 8.66 12.00
N ASP A 4 -0.45 7.55 12.09
CA ASP A 4 -0.29 6.60 10.99
C ASP A 4 -1.42 5.57 11.01
N GLN A 5 -1.71 4.92 9.88
CA GLN A 5 -2.79 3.93 9.72
C GLN A 5 -4.14 4.40 10.28
N PHE A 6 -4.50 5.66 9.99
CA PHE A 6 -5.70 6.28 10.56
C PHE A 6 -7.01 5.52 10.23
N GLU A 7 -7.01 4.70 9.18
CA GLU A 7 -8.11 3.80 8.85
C GLU A 7 -8.53 2.85 9.99
N GLU A 8 -7.64 2.54 10.93
CA GLU A 8 -7.94 1.67 12.08
C GLU A 8 -9.08 2.21 12.95
N VAL A 9 -9.26 3.53 12.96
CA VAL A 9 -10.38 4.21 13.63
C VAL A 9 -11.73 3.74 13.06
N PHE A 10 -11.78 3.31 11.80
CA PHE A 10 -13.01 2.84 11.16
C PHE A 10 -13.14 1.32 11.13
N THR A 11 -12.04 0.57 11.26
CA THR A 11 -12.03 -0.89 11.14
C THR A 11 -11.95 -1.62 12.48
N LEU A 12 -11.16 -1.10 13.43
CA LEU A 12 -10.91 -1.75 14.73
C LEU A 12 -11.81 -1.19 15.84
N CYS A 13 -12.10 0.12 15.81
CA CYS A 13 -12.99 0.74 16.78
C CYS A 13 -14.46 0.39 16.50
N ARG A 14 -15.06 -0.40 17.42
CA ARG A 14 -16.45 -0.85 17.31
C ARG A 14 -17.46 0.12 17.92
N ASP A 15 -17.03 1.02 18.79
CA ASP A 15 -17.90 2.01 19.45
C ASP A 15 -17.89 3.35 18.68
N PRO A 16 -19.02 3.74 18.04
CA PRO A 16 -19.11 5.02 17.35
C PRO A 16 -18.91 6.24 18.25
N ALA A 17 -19.27 6.16 19.54
CA ALA A 17 -19.13 7.27 20.48
C ALA A 17 -17.67 7.49 20.87
N GLU A 18 -16.94 6.40 21.11
CA GLU A 18 -15.49 6.45 21.32
C GLU A 18 -14.77 7.04 20.10
N ARG A 19 -15.13 6.57 18.90
CA ARG A 19 -14.60 7.10 17.64
C ARG A 19 -14.86 8.60 17.51
N ALA A 20 -16.10 9.05 17.70
CA ALA A 20 -16.45 10.47 17.61
C ALA A 20 -15.61 11.31 18.59
N ARG A 21 -15.51 10.89 19.85
CA ARG A 21 -14.69 11.57 20.86
C ARG A 21 -13.22 11.65 20.44
N PHE A 22 -12.66 10.58 19.86
CA PHE A 22 -11.29 10.59 19.34
C PHE A 22 -11.12 11.62 18.22
N LEU A 23 -12.03 11.65 17.26
CA LEU A 23 -12.02 12.62 16.16
C LEU A 23 -12.13 14.07 16.67
N ASP A 24 -13.05 14.32 17.61
CA ASP A 24 -13.24 15.63 18.23
C ASP A 24 -11.96 16.11 18.94
N MET A 25 -11.27 15.21 19.65
CA MET A 25 -9.98 15.51 20.28
C MET A 25 -8.92 15.89 19.24
N LEU A 26 -8.83 15.18 18.12
CA LEU A 26 -7.90 15.53 17.04
C LEU A 26 -8.22 16.89 16.43
N LEU A 27 -9.52 17.19 16.26
CA LEU A 27 -10.00 18.44 15.68
C LEU A 27 -9.74 19.66 16.58
N THR A 28 -9.53 19.48 17.88
CA THR A 28 -9.06 20.57 18.75
C THR A 28 -7.76 21.19 18.26
N ALA A 29 -6.93 20.45 17.50
CA ALA A 29 -5.71 20.95 16.91
C ALA A 29 -5.93 22.06 15.87
N ARG A 30 -7.14 22.17 15.30
CA ARG A 30 -7.50 23.22 14.33
C ARG A 30 -7.78 24.57 14.97
N ARG A 31 -8.00 24.62 16.29
CA ARG A 31 -8.27 25.89 16.98
C ARG A 31 -7.10 26.86 16.80
N PRO A 32 -7.33 28.15 16.51
CA PRO A 32 -6.24 29.12 16.29
C PRO A 32 -5.23 29.19 17.46
N GLU A 33 -5.70 28.97 18.68
CA GLU A 33 -4.90 29.00 19.91
C GLU A 33 -4.11 27.70 20.13
N SER A 34 -4.43 26.66 19.37
CA SER A 34 -3.75 25.36 19.46
C SER A 34 -2.34 25.45 18.86
N ARG A 35 -1.36 25.07 19.68
CA ARG A 35 0.02 24.84 19.25
C ARG A 35 0.23 23.42 18.68
N LEU A 36 -0.78 22.57 18.74
CA LEU A 36 -0.73 21.21 18.19
C LEU A 36 -0.94 21.25 16.67
N ARG A 37 -0.13 20.48 15.94
CA ARG A 37 -0.33 20.15 14.53
C ARG A 37 -0.47 18.64 14.41
N VAL A 38 -1.47 18.20 13.65
CA VAL A 38 -1.80 16.79 13.46
C VAL A 38 -1.68 16.48 11.98
N LEU A 39 -0.89 15.46 11.65
CA LEU A 39 -0.83 14.85 10.33
C LEU A 39 -1.50 13.49 10.41
N LEU A 40 -2.47 13.25 9.54
CA LEU A 40 -3.14 11.95 9.41
C LEU A 40 -2.63 11.27 8.15
N ALA A 41 -2.09 10.07 8.27
CA ALA A 41 -1.83 9.19 7.14
C ALA A 41 -2.98 8.18 7.06
N VAL A 42 -3.72 8.23 5.96
CA VAL A 42 -4.87 7.37 5.70
C VAL A 42 -4.76 6.82 4.29
N ARG A 43 -5.09 5.54 4.13
CA ARG A 43 -5.18 4.95 2.79
C ARG A 43 -6.34 5.55 2.00
N ALA A 44 -6.17 5.67 0.68
CA ALA A 44 -7.15 6.32 -0.20
C ALA A 44 -8.53 5.63 -0.20
N ASP A 45 -8.59 4.32 -0.03
CA ASP A 45 -9.82 3.53 0.10
C ASP A 45 -10.63 3.85 1.36
N PHE A 46 -10.00 4.42 2.39
CA PHE A 46 -10.65 4.85 3.62
C PHE A 46 -10.98 6.35 3.65
N TYR A 47 -10.62 7.11 2.62
CA TYR A 47 -10.93 8.54 2.54
C TYR A 47 -12.44 8.80 2.55
N GLY A 48 -13.24 7.94 1.91
CA GLY A 48 -14.70 8.02 1.94
C GLY A 48 -15.29 7.92 3.35
N ARG A 49 -14.71 7.09 4.21
CA ARG A 49 -15.12 6.95 5.62
C ARG A 49 -14.78 8.19 6.44
N CYS A 50 -13.68 8.86 6.13
CA CYS A 50 -13.35 10.14 6.75
C CYS A 50 -14.38 11.22 6.42
N ALA A 51 -14.98 11.16 5.22
CA ALA A 51 -16.01 12.10 4.79
C ALA A 51 -17.36 11.94 5.52
N GLU A 52 -17.58 10.80 6.20
CA GLU A 52 -18.78 10.57 7.03
C GLU A 52 -18.81 11.50 8.26
N HIS A 53 -17.65 11.96 8.73
CA HIS A 53 -17.54 12.92 9.83
C HIS A 53 -17.37 14.34 9.29
N ARG A 54 -18.42 15.16 9.39
CA ARG A 54 -18.48 16.48 8.75
C ARG A 54 -17.27 17.37 9.05
N GLU A 55 -16.91 17.52 10.32
CA GLU A 55 -15.81 18.42 10.72
C GLU A 55 -14.44 17.92 10.26
N LEU A 56 -14.29 16.59 10.14
CA LEU A 56 -13.09 15.96 9.60
C LEU A 56 -13.01 16.15 8.09
N ALA A 57 -14.14 15.99 7.39
CA ALA A 57 -14.24 16.24 5.96
C ALA A 57 -13.89 17.69 5.60
N GLU A 58 -14.38 18.65 6.40
CA GLU A 58 -14.03 20.07 6.26
C GLU A 58 -12.53 20.30 6.52
N ALA A 59 -11.94 19.64 7.51
CA ALA A 59 -10.51 19.75 7.80
C ALA A 59 -9.62 19.18 6.67
N LEU A 60 -10.00 18.02 6.12
CA LEU A 60 -9.23 17.35 5.08
C LEU A 60 -9.34 18.04 3.72
N ARG A 61 -10.42 18.77 3.45
CA ARG A 61 -10.61 19.50 2.19
C ARG A 61 -9.50 20.53 1.94
N ASP A 62 -9.11 21.26 2.98
CA ASP A 62 -8.17 22.38 2.86
C ASP A 62 -6.71 21.94 3.04
N ALA A 63 -6.47 20.70 3.48
CA ALA A 63 -5.16 20.23 3.93
C ALA A 63 -4.91 18.75 3.62
N ASN A 64 -5.22 18.29 2.39
CA ASN A 64 -4.85 16.95 1.94
C ASN A 64 -3.68 16.96 0.95
N VAL A 65 -2.87 15.91 1.01
CA VAL A 65 -1.83 15.61 0.03
C VAL A 65 -2.07 14.20 -0.45
N LEU A 66 -2.32 14.04 -1.76
CA LEU A 66 -2.46 12.74 -2.38
C LEU A 66 -1.09 12.21 -2.76
N VAL A 67 -0.70 11.08 -2.15
CA VAL A 67 0.53 10.37 -2.50
C VAL A 67 0.17 9.33 -3.55
N GLY A 68 0.58 9.60 -4.80
CA GLY A 68 0.43 8.67 -5.91
C GLY A 68 1.49 7.55 -5.90
N PRO A 69 1.37 6.56 -6.79
CA PRO A 69 2.44 5.60 -7.02
C PRO A 69 3.71 6.35 -7.46
N MET A 70 4.87 5.86 -7.02
CA MET A 70 6.16 6.42 -7.43
C MET A 70 6.34 6.28 -8.94
N THR A 71 6.85 7.33 -9.57
CA THR A 71 7.37 7.26 -10.92
C THR A 71 8.63 6.38 -10.97
N ALA A 72 8.99 5.88 -12.15
CA ALA A 72 10.25 5.14 -12.34
C ALA A 72 11.50 5.95 -11.91
N GLY A 73 11.44 7.29 -12.01
CA GLY A 73 12.49 8.19 -11.55
C GLY A 73 12.57 8.26 -10.03
N GLU A 74 11.44 8.45 -9.36
CA GLU A 74 11.36 8.45 -7.88
C GLU A 74 11.74 7.10 -7.29
N LEU A 75 11.34 6.00 -7.94
CA LEU A 75 11.72 4.65 -7.55
C LEU A 75 13.23 4.42 -7.67
N ARG A 76 13.84 4.87 -8.76
CA ARG A 76 15.30 4.86 -8.93
C ARG A 76 15.98 5.64 -7.80
N ASP A 77 15.46 6.82 -7.49
CA ASP A 77 15.99 7.66 -6.42
C ASP A 77 15.85 7.00 -5.04
N ALA A 78 14.72 6.34 -4.79
CA ALA A 78 14.47 5.58 -3.57
C ALA A 78 15.43 4.38 -3.41
N ILE A 79 15.95 3.83 -4.52
CA ILE A 79 16.96 2.77 -4.49
C ILE A 79 18.37 3.33 -4.28
N VAL A 80 18.73 4.37 -5.05
CA VAL A 80 20.13 4.83 -5.16
C VAL A 80 20.50 5.81 -4.05
N LYS A 81 19.63 6.76 -3.71
CA LYS A 81 19.97 7.83 -2.75
C LYS A 81 20.26 7.31 -1.35
N PRO A 82 19.51 6.35 -0.78
CA PRO A 82 19.83 5.80 0.54
C PRO A 82 21.20 5.09 0.55
N ALA A 83 21.50 4.30 -0.48
CA ALA A 83 22.80 3.66 -0.61
C ALA A 83 23.94 4.70 -0.70
N ALA A 84 23.76 5.74 -1.52
CA ALA A 84 24.74 6.81 -1.68
C ALA A 84 24.99 7.59 -0.38
N ALA A 85 23.96 7.81 0.43
CA ALA A 85 24.07 8.48 1.73
C ALA A 85 24.99 7.71 2.70
N ASP A 86 25.03 6.37 2.59
CA ASP A 86 25.90 5.50 3.37
C ASP A 86 27.23 5.16 2.66
N GLY A 87 27.56 5.88 1.58
CA GLY A 87 28.78 5.68 0.80
C GLY A 87 28.82 4.36 0.02
N LEU A 88 27.64 3.78 -0.25
CA LEU A 88 27.46 2.60 -1.09
C LEU A 88 27.05 3.00 -2.51
N THR A 89 27.31 2.11 -3.45
CA THR A 89 26.90 2.27 -4.84
C THR A 89 26.01 1.10 -5.24
N VAL A 90 24.93 1.37 -5.98
CA VAL A 90 24.11 0.34 -6.61
C VAL A 90 24.50 0.23 -8.07
N GLU A 91 24.75 -0.98 -8.56
CA GLU A 91 25.03 -1.19 -9.99
C GLU A 91 23.87 -0.68 -10.85
N ARG A 92 24.19 0.05 -11.93
CA ARG A 92 23.18 0.57 -12.87
C ARG A 92 22.26 -0.51 -13.42
N ALA A 93 22.81 -1.69 -13.73
CA ALA A 93 22.05 -2.82 -14.23
C ALA A 93 21.05 -3.33 -13.19
N LEU A 94 21.46 -3.40 -11.91
CA LEU A 94 20.57 -3.77 -10.81
C LEU A 94 19.45 -2.74 -10.62
N THR A 95 19.78 -1.45 -10.63
CA THR A 95 18.78 -0.40 -10.49
C THR A 95 17.76 -0.41 -11.62
N ALA A 96 18.20 -0.57 -12.88
CA ALA A 96 17.30 -0.66 -14.02
C ALA A 96 16.35 -1.86 -13.90
N HIS A 97 16.90 -3.02 -13.54
CA HIS A 97 16.12 -4.24 -13.35
C HIS A 97 15.06 -4.11 -12.25
N LEU A 98 15.44 -3.60 -11.08
CA LEU A 98 14.50 -3.41 -9.95
C LEU A 98 13.39 -2.42 -10.26
N VAL A 99 13.70 -1.36 -11.02
CA VAL A 99 12.68 -0.37 -11.43
C VAL A 99 11.66 -1.00 -12.37
N GLU A 100 12.09 -1.81 -13.34
CA GLU A 100 11.20 -2.54 -14.24
C GLU A 100 10.35 -3.58 -13.50
N GLU A 101 10.96 -4.33 -12.57
CA GLU A 101 10.30 -5.42 -11.85
C GLU A 101 9.22 -4.93 -10.87
N VAL A 102 9.44 -3.76 -10.25
CA VAL A 102 8.54 -3.20 -9.23
C VAL A 102 7.45 -2.29 -9.81
N ALA A 103 7.67 -1.69 -10.98
CA ALA A 103 6.73 -0.74 -11.59
C ALA A 103 5.32 -1.33 -11.80
N ASP A 104 5.24 -2.64 -12.09
CA ASP A 104 3.98 -3.33 -12.37
C ASP A 104 3.49 -4.23 -11.22
N ALA A 105 4.20 -4.24 -10.08
CA ALA A 105 3.93 -5.16 -8.98
C ALA A 105 3.05 -4.54 -7.87
N PRO A 106 1.83 -5.07 -7.62
CA PRO A 106 1.05 -4.67 -6.45
C PRO A 106 1.80 -5.04 -5.17
N GLY A 107 2.05 -4.07 -4.29
CA GLY A 107 2.87 -4.29 -3.08
C GLY A 107 4.38 -4.41 -3.36
N GLY A 108 4.86 -3.89 -4.50
CA GLY A 108 6.26 -4.00 -4.89
C GLY A 108 7.26 -3.27 -3.99
N LEU A 109 6.86 -2.20 -3.30
CA LEU A 109 7.77 -1.43 -2.42
C LEU A 109 8.25 -2.23 -1.18
N PRO A 110 7.38 -2.91 -0.41
CA PRO A 110 7.83 -3.82 0.64
C PRO A 110 8.81 -4.89 0.15
N LEU A 111 8.50 -5.54 -0.98
CA LEU A 111 9.35 -6.57 -1.56
C LEU A 111 10.71 -6.00 -2.00
N LEU A 112 10.71 -4.82 -2.62
CA LEU A 112 11.93 -4.11 -3.00
C LEU A 112 12.81 -3.83 -1.78
N SER A 113 12.24 -3.35 -0.67
CA SER A 113 13.01 -3.10 0.56
C SER A 113 13.67 -4.37 1.07
N HIS A 114 12.97 -5.50 1.07
CA HIS A 114 13.51 -6.78 1.48
C HIS A 114 14.65 -7.25 0.57
N VAL A 115 14.44 -7.22 -0.75
CA VAL A 115 15.46 -7.59 -1.74
C VAL A 115 16.71 -6.73 -1.63
N LEU A 116 16.54 -5.41 -1.46
CA LEU A 116 17.67 -4.49 -1.30
C LEU A 116 18.48 -4.81 -0.04
N LEU A 117 17.80 -5.15 1.06
CA LEU A 117 18.44 -5.59 2.29
C LEU A 117 19.22 -6.90 2.09
N GLU A 118 18.63 -7.90 1.43
CA GLU A 118 19.29 -9.17 1.15
C GLU A 118 20.48 -9.03 0.18
N THR A 119 20.34 -8.14 -0.80
CA THR A 119 21.42 -7.78 -1.73
C THR A 119 22.54 -7.05 -0.99
N TRP A 120 22.20 -6.16 -0.06
CA TRP A 120 23.17 -5.44 0.78
C TRP A 120 23.97 -6.38 1.70
N ARG A 121 23.32 -7.42 2.24
CA ARG A 121 23.99 -8.48 3.04
C ARG A 121 25.02 -9.25 2.21
N ARG A 122 24.78 -9.40 0.90
CA ARG A 122 25.64 -10.12 -0.07
C ARG A 122 26.51 -9.20 -0.93
N ARG A 123 26.61 -7.92 -0.57
CA ARG A 123 27.32 -6.91 -1.36
C ARG A 123 28.81 -7.25 -1.51
N ARG A 124 29.44 -6.70 -2.55
CA ARG A 124 30.90 -6.77 -2.73
C ARG A 124 31.51 -5.43 -2.35
N GLY A 125 32.14 -5.39 -1.17
CA GLY A 125 32.70 -4.15 -0.62
C GLY A 125 31.63 -3.09 -0.40
N LYS A 126 31.67 -2.02 -1.19
CA LYS A 126 30.71 -0.90 -1.15
C LYS A 126 29.64 -0.97 -2.25
N VAL A 127 29.60 -2.04 -3.04
CA VAL A 127 28.74 -2.12 -4.23
C VAL A 127 27.66 -3.19 -4.05
N LEU A 128 26.39 -2.79 -4.18
CA LEU A 128 25.26 -3.70 -4.37
C LEU A 128 25.24 -4.13 -5.84
N THR A 129 25.43 -5.43 -6.06
CA THR A 129 25.65 -5.98 -7.40
C THR A 129 24.48 -6.82 -7.87
N MET A 130 24.32 -6.93 -9.18
CA MET A 130 23.37 -7.86 -9.81
C MET A 130 23.64 -9.30 -9.36
N ALA A 131 24.91 -9.68 -9.22
CA ALA A 131 25.28 -11.00 -8.72
C ALA A 131 24.82 -11.23 -7.27
N GLY A 132 24.91 -10.20 -6.42
CA GLY A 132 24.40 -10.26 -5.04
C GLY A 132 22.89 -10.38 -4.98
N TYR A 133 22.17 -9.68 -5.86
CA TYR A 133 20.72 -9.78 -6.03
C TYR A 133 20.28 -11.18 -6.48
N GLN A 134 20.95 -11.75 -7.49
CA GLN A 134 20.66 -13.11 -7.96
C GLN A 134 20.97 -14.16 -6.89
N ALA A 135 22.07 -14.00 -6.15
CA ALA A 135 22.41 -14.86 -5.02
C ALA A 135 21.46 -14.73 -3.83
N ALA A 136 20.69 -13.63 -3.75
CA ALA A 136 19.60 -13.46 -2.80
C ALA A 136 18.29 -14.12 -3.26
N GLY A 137 18.24 -14.68 -4.48
CA GLY A 137 17.03 -15.29 -5.04
C GLY A 137 16.12 -14.29 -5.77
N GLY A 138 16.56 -13.05 -5.96
CA GLY A 138 15.78 -11.99 -6.60
C GLY A 138 14.47 -11.65 -5.88
N LEU A 139 13.54 -11.00 -6.57
CA LEU A 139 12.22 -10.67 -6.01
C LEU A 139 11.36 -11.91 -5.75
N GLY A 140 11.50 -12.96 -6.57
CA GLY A 140 10.82 -14.24 -6.36
C GLY A 140 11.23 -14.96 -5.06
N GLY A 141 12.49 -14.87 -4.67
CA GLY A 141 12.99 -15.38 -3.38
C GLY A 141 12.44 -14.61 -2.18
N ALA A 142 12.30 -13.29 -2.31
CA ALA A 142 11.72 -12.44 -1.27
C ALA A 142 10.24 -12.75 -0.99
N ILE A 143 9.48 -13.14 -2.01
CA ILE A 143 8.07 -13.56 -1.85
C ILE A 143 7.97 -14.87 -1.07
N ALA A 144 8.85 -15.85 -1.35
CA ALA A 144 8.87 -17.12 -0.64
C ALA A 144 9.26 -16.94 0.84
N THR A 145 10.29 -16.14 1.13
CA THR A 145 10.75 -15.91 2.51
C THR A 145 9.78 -15.06 3.32
N THR A 146 9.14 -14.03 2.73
CA THR A 146 8.12 -13.23 3.45
C THR A 146 6.88 -14.07 3.76
N ALA A 147 6.48 -14.97 2.85
CA ALA A 147 5.39 -15.91 3.09
C ALA A 147 5.75 -16.93 4.19
N GLU A 148 7.00 -17.41 4.20
CA GLU A 148 7.50 -18.35 5.21
C GLU A 148 7.72 -17.72 6.59
N GLU A 149 8.17 -16.46 6.67
CA GLU A 149 8.33 -15.72 7.93
C GLU A 149 6.97 -15.40 8.56
N VAL A 150 5.97 -15.04 7.76
CA VAL A 150 4.58 -14.89 8.23
C VAL A 150 4.02 -16.26 8.64
N TYR A 151 4.29 -17.34 7.88
CA TYR A 151 3.85 -18.71 8.21
C TYR A 151 4.50 -19.26 9.49
N ALA A 152 5.76 -18.90 9.76
CA ALA A 152 6.52 -19.33 10.93
C ALA A 152 6.06 -18.69 12.25
N THR A 153 5.30 -17.58 12.18
CA THR A 153 4.70 -16.93 13.36
C THR A 153 3.36 -17.53 13.80
N PHE A 154 2.80 -18.49 13.07
CA PHE A 154 1.58 -19.21 13.47
C PHE A 154 1.88 -20.36 14.45
N THR A 155 1.43 -20.23 15.69
CA THR A 155 1.43 -21.29 16.71
C THR A 155 0.55 -22.48 16.27
N GLU A 156 0.82 -23.68 16.78
CA GLU A 156 0.20 -24.95 16.33
C GLU A 156 -1.35 -24.97 16.32
N GLY A 157 -2.02 -24.08 17.05
CA GLY A 157 -3.47 -23.91 17.03
C GLY A 157 -4.06 -23.20 15.79
N GLN A 158 -3.25 -22.51 14.97
CA GLN A 158 -3.71 -21.87 13.73
C GLN A 158 -3.35 -22.64 12.45
N LYS A 159 -2.56 -23.72 12.56
CA LYS A 159 -2.17 -24.60 11.43
C LYS A 159 -3.30 -25.53 10.96
N ALA A 160 -4.39 -25.66 11.71
CA ALA A 160 -5.50 -26.54 11.37
C ALA A 160 -6.53 -25.95 10.38
N VAL A 161 -6.46 -24.65 10.06
CA VAL A 161 -7.40 -24.01 9.10
C VAL A 161 -6.80 -23.82 7.70
N HIS A 162 -5.50 -24.08 7.52
CA HIS A 162 -4.82 -23.95 6.22
C HIS A 162 -4.44 -25.31 5.61
N GLN A 163 -5.37 -26.26 5.62
CA GLN A 163 -5.33 -27.43 4.74
C GLN A 163 -6.43 -27.32 3.69
N HIS A 164 -6.27 -26.38 2.75
CA HIS A 164 -6.83 -26.56 1.42
C HIS A 164 -5.82 -26.05 0.38
N PRO A 165 -5.30 -26.93 -0.50
CA PRO A 165 -4.29 -26.57 -1.47
C PRO A 165 -4.97 -25.92 -2.68
N ALA A 166 -4.55 -24.73 -3.06
CA ALA A 166 -4.66 -24.25 -4.45
C ALA A 166 -3.78 -23.01 -4.66
N VAL A 167 -2.46 -23.23 -4.69
CA VAL A 167 -1.61 -22.45 -5.59
C VAL A 167 -1.81 -23.07 -6.97
N GLN A 168 -2.51 -22.37 -7.87
CA GLN A 168 -2.38 -22.56 -9.31
C GLN A 168 -2.88 -21.32 -10.07
N HIS A 169 -1.89 -20.55 -10.53
CA HIS A 169 -1.74 -19.94 -11.85
C HIS A 169 -2.82 -19.07 -12.52
N ALA A 170 -2.24 -18.17 -13.33
CA ALA A 170 -2.72 -17.62 -14.61
C ALA A 170 -3.65 -16.41 -14.50
N SER A 171 -3.13 -15.20 -14.72
CA SER A 171 -2.76 -14.56 -16.01
C SER A 171 -3.88 -13.70 -16.57
N SER A 172 -3.52 -12.46 -16.91
CA SER A 172 -4.02 -11.65 -18.01
C SER A 172 -5.34 -12.10 -18.67
N ALA A 173 -6.49 -11.62 -18.18
CA ALA A 173 -7.68 -11.25 -18.98
C ALA A 173 -8.88 -10.88 -18.09
N ALA A 174 -8.90 -9.70 -17.45
CA ALA A 174 -10.13 -9.18 -16.85
C ALA A 174 -10.26 -7.64 -16.89
N VAL A 175 -9.48 -6.95 -17.74
CA VAL A 175 -9.49 -5.47 -17.85
C VAL A 175 -10.45 -4.95 -18.94
N ARG A 176 -11.37 -5.76 -19.50
CA ARG A 176 -12.29 -5.27 -20.56
C ARG A 176 -13.79 -5.53 -20.37
N ALA A 177 -14.25 -5.94 -19.20
CA ALA A 177 -15.68 -6.22 -18.98
C ALA A 177 -16.44 -5.16 -18.15
N CYS A 178 -15.76 -4.15 -17.58
CA CYS A 178 -16.40 -3.19 -16.67
C CYS A 178 -16.47 -1.75 -17.22
N THR A 179 -16.97 -1.57 -18.44
CA THR A 179 -17.44 -0.25 -18.93
C THR A 179 -18.60 -0.40 -19.91
N ARG A 180 -19.75 -0.91 -19.45
CA ARG A 180 -21.08 -0.42 -19.91
C ARG A 180 -22.23 -1.04 -19.10
N ARG A 181 -22.62 -0.41 -17.99
CA ARG A 181 -24.02 -0.45 -17.53
C ARG A 181 -24.25 0.51 -16.36
N VAL A 182 -24.55 1.78 -16.66
CA VAL A 182 -25.62 2.55 -15.98
C VAL A 182 -26.07 3.66 -16.91
N ALA A 183 -27.25 3.49 -17.51
CA ALA A 183 -28.19 4.56 -17.84
C ALA A 183 -29.55 3.90 -18.06
N GLY A 184 -30.43 3.93 -17.06
CA GLY A 184 -31.88 3.91 -17.29
C GLY A 184 -32.42 5.34 -17.13
N PRO A 185 -33.74 5.56 -16.96
CA PRO A 185 -34.92 4.86 -17.49
C PRO A 185 -35.94 5.87 -18.10
N ALA A 186 -36.93 5.46 -18.91
CA ALA A 186 -38.21 6.20 -19.08
C ALA A 186 -39.25 5.49 -19.97
N GLY A 187 -40.48 5.36 -19.44
CA GLY A 187 -41.80 5.33 -20.13
C GLY A 187 -42.11 4.12 -21.04
N THR A 188 -43.31 3.54 -21.15
CA THR A 188 -44.70 3.73 -20.69
C THR A 188 -45.42 2.40 -21.00
N PRO A 189 -46.55 2.03 -20.36
CA PRO A 189 -47.23 0.78 -20.65
C PRO A 189 -48.02 0.88 -21.97
N ASN A 190 -47.92 -0.14 -22.83
CA ASN A 190 -48.73 -0.28 -24.04
C ASN A 190 -49.49 -1.62 -24.02
N VAL A 191 -50.81 -1.52 -24.15
CA VAL A 191 -51.83 -2.55 -24.47
C VAL A 191 -52.60 -1.91 -25.64
N PRO A 192 -53.11 -2.60 -26.70
CA PRO A 192 -53.51 -4.02 -26.83
C PRO A 192 -53.09 -4.73 -28.14
N ALA A 193 -53.39 -6.03 -28.27
CA ALA A 193 -54.10 -6.62 -29.42
C ALA A 193 -54.27 -8.15 -29.29
N ARG A 194 -55.43 -8.61 -28.83
CA ARG A 194 -56.35 -9.57 -29.49
C ARG A 194 -57.45 -10.03 -28.54
#